data_AF-A0A380FAN6-F1
#
_entry.id   AF-A0A380FAN6-F1
#
_cell.length_a   1.000
_cell.length_b   1.000
_cell.length_c   1.000
_cell.angle_alpha   90.00
_cell.angle_beta   90.00
_cell.angle_gamma   90.00
#
_symmetry.space_group_name_H-M   'P 1'
#
loop_
_entity.id
_entity.type
_entity.pdbx_description
1 polymer ?
#
loop_
_entity_poly.entity_id
_entity_poly.type
_entity_poly.pdbx_seq_one_letter_code
_entity_poly.pdbx_strand_id
1 'polypeptide(L)' 'MSLYSDLLVKEEKKDFIRVGVIGAGQMGRGLISQISQIPGMIIGGICDISDSNIQVALEGYQKRNQHNHEVKTSTDF' A
#
# COMPACT_ATOMS: atom_id res chain seq x y z
N MET A 1 5.44 -18.21 17.87
CA MET A 1 4.97 -17.81 16.52
C MET A 1 5.77 -16.60 16.11
N SER A 2 6.10 -16.43 14.82
CA SER A 2 6.86 -15.27 14.34
C SER A 2 5.89 -14.22 13.76
N LEU A 3 6.31 -12.94 13.74
CA LEU A 3 5.52 -11.88 13.11
C LEU A 3 5.16 -12.21 11.65
N TYR A 4 6.10 -12.82 10.91
CA TYR A 4 5.85 -13.24 9.54
C TYR A 4 4.74 -14.31 9.44
N SER A 5 4.74 -15.27 10.37
CA SER A 5 3.68 -16.30 10.46
C SER A 5 2.31 -15.66 10.72
N ASP A 6 2.25 -14.64 11.58
CA ASP A 6 0.99 -13.94 11.88
C ASP A 6 0.45 -13.17 10.66
N LEU A 7 1.36 -12.58 9.87
CA LEU A 7 1.04 -11.89 8.63
C LEU A 7 0.52 -12.84 7.54
N LEU A 8 1.09 -14.06 7.43
CA LEU A 8 0.55 -15.09 6.54
C LEU A 8 -0.88 -15.51 6.93
N VAL A 9 -1.17 -15.64 8.23
CA VAL A 9 -2.53 -15.96 8.69
C VAL A 9 -3.51 -14.84 8.32
N LYS A 10 -3.08 -13.57 8.36
CA LYS A 10 -3.90 -12.43 7.91
C LYS A 10 -4.17 -12.48 6.41
N GLU A 11 -3.15 -12.81 5.61
CA GLU A 11 -3.28 -13.01 4.16
C GLU A 11 -4.33 -14.09 3.83
N GLU A 12 -4.17 -15.29 4.42
CA GLU A 12 -5.07 -16.42 4.21
C GLU A 12 -6.53 -16.10 4.56
N LYS A 13 -6.73 -15.35 5.66
CA LYS A 13 -8.05 -14.92 6.12
C LYS A 13 -8.60 -13.70 5.38
N LYS A 14 -7.82 -13.09 4.48
CA LYS A 14 -8.12 -11.79 3.84
C LYS A 14 -8.41 -10.66 4.86
N ASP A 15 -7.82 -10.76 6.05
CA ASP A 15 -7.91 -9.80 7.15
C ASP A 15 -6.71 -8.84 7.13
N PHE A 16 -6.62 -8.10 6.02
CA PHE A 16 -5.46 -7.28 5.70
C PHE A 16 -5.32 -6.08 6.64
N ILE A 17 -4.08 -5.79 7.03
CA ILE A 17 -3.69 -4.50 7.59
C ILE A 17 -3.67 -3.49 6.44
N ARG A 18 -4.55 -2.48 6.51
CA ARG A 18 -4.65 -1.41 5.51
C ARG A 18 -3.79 -0.24 5.91
N VAL A 19 -2.81 0.09 5.09
CA VAL A 19 -1.85 1.17 5.35
C VAL A 19 -2.21 2.40 4.51
N GLY A 20 -2.36 3.54 5.17
CA GLY A 20 -2.41 4.86 4.51
C GLY A 20 -1.02 5.48 4.48
N VAL A 21 -0.63 6.04 3.33
CA VAL A 21 0.66 6.72 3.17
C VAL A 21 0.43 8.19 2.82
N ILE A 22 0.94 9.10 3.65
CA ILE A 22 0.94 10.54 3.41
C ILE A 22 2.35 10.94 2.96
N GLY A 23 2.44 11.51 1.76
CA GLY A 23 3.67 11.74 1.01
C GLY A 23 3.97 10.56 0.06
N ALA A 24 3.75 10.77 -1.23
CA ALA A 24 3.98 9.84 -2.35
C ALA A 24 5.22 10.23 -3.21
N GLY A 25 6.15 11.00 -2.63
CA GLY A 25 7.48 11.25 -3.18
C GLY A 25 8.37 9.99 -3.23
N GLN A 26 9.68 10.16 -3.40
CA GLN A 26 10.61 9.02 -3.53
C GLN A 26 10.56 8.05 -2.34
N MET A 27 10.57 8.57 -1.11
CA MET A 27 10.51 7.74 0.10
C MET A 27 9.16 7.03 0.25
N GLY A 28 8.06 7.75 0.02
CA GLY A 28 6.70 7.19 0.07
C GLY A 28 6.49 6.05 -0.92
N ARG A 29 6.96 6.22 -2.17
CA ARG A 29 6.92 5.15 -3.17
C ARG A 29 7.77 3.95 -2.77
N GLY A 30 8.93 4.18 -2.15
CA GLY A 30 9.76 3.11 -1.61
C GLY A 30 9.02 2.29 -0.55
N LEU A 31 8.28 2.95 0.35
CA LEU A 31 7.46 2.29 1.36
C LEU A 31 6.28 1.52 0.73
N ILE A 32 5.54 2.17 -0.17
CA ILE A 32 4.43 1.55 -0.91
C ILE A 32 4.89 0.28 -1.66
N SER A 33 6.05 0.33 -2.31
CA SER A 33 6.63 -0.81 -3.02
C SER A 33 7.08 -1.94 -2.11
N GLN A 34 7.44 -1.65 -0.85
CA GLN A 34 7.77 -2.69 0.13
C GLN A 34 6.49 -3.34 0.64
N ILE A 35 5.49 -2.54 1.03
CA ILE A 35 4.20 -3.04 1.52
C ILE A 35 3.53 -3.95 0.49
N SER A 36 3.63 -3.65 -0.81
CA SER A 36 3.06 -4.50 -1.87
C SER A 36 3.61 -5.93 -1.93
N GLN A 37 4.66 -6.24 -1.17
CA GLN A 37 5.31 -7.55 -1.11
C GLN A 37 5.16 -8.21 0.27
N ILE A 38 4.56 -7.53 1.25
CA ILE A 38 4.39 -8.07 2.61
C ILE A 38 3.02 -8.76 2.69
N PRO A 39 2.96 -10.07 2.99
CA PRO A 39 1.69 -10.78 3.15
C PRO A 39 0.82 -10.14 4.24
N GLY A 40 -0.50 -10.15 4.04
CA GLY A 40 -1.45 -9.65 5.04
C GLY A 40 -1.45 -8.12 5.16
N MET A 41 -0.77 -7.39 4.28
CA MET A 41 -0.73 -5.93 4.24
C MET A 41 -1.09 -5.40 2.85
N ILE A 42 -1.88 -4.33 2.81
CA ILE A 42 -2.26 -3.66 1.56
C ILE A 42 -2.26 -2.13 1.73
N ILE A 43 -2.17 -1.41 0.62
CA ILE A 43 -2.31 0.05 0.62
C ILE A 43 -3.79 0.40 0.60
N GLY A 44 -4.28 1.00 1.69
CA GLY A 44 -5.66 1.48 1.78
C GLY A 44 -5.83 2.89 1.23
N GLY A 45 -4.78 3.70 1.23
CA GLY A 45 -4.82 5.04 0.65
C GLY A 45 -3.46 5.72 0.49
N ILE A 46 -3.42 6.69 -0.41
CA ILE A 46 -2.23 7.46 -0.77
C ILE A 46 -2.62 8.95 -0.79
N CYS A 47 -1.90 9.78 -0.05
CA CYS A 47 -2.08 11.22 -0.05
C CYS A 47 -0.77 11.92 -0.42
N ASP A 48 -0.81 12.93 -1.28
CA ASP A 48 0.34 13.80 -1.58
C ASP A 48 -0.17 15.12 -2.17
N ILE A 49 0.56 16.22 -1.96
CA ILE A 49 0.18 17.52 -2.51
C ILE A 49 0.16 17.53 -4.05
N SER A 50 0.95 16.64 -4.67
CA SER A 50 1.09 16.52 -6.09
C SER A 50 0.36 15.27 -6.59
N ASP A 51 -0.71 15.48 -7.36
CA ASP A 51 -1.46 14.38 -7.98
C ASP A 51 -0.55 13.50 -8.86
N SER A 52 0.47 14.07 -9.51
CA SER A 52 1.41 13.26 -10.31
C SER A 52 2.19 12.26 -9.44
N ASN A 53 2.54 12.63 -8.20
CA ASN A 53 3.19 11.70 -7.29
C ASN A 53 2.25 10.57 -6.87
N ILE A 54 0.98 10.89 -6.63
CA ILE A 54 -0.06 9.90 -6.32
C ILE A 54 -0.20 8.92 -7.48
N GLN A 55 -0.36 9.39 -8.72
CA GLN A 55 -0.53 8.53 -9.88
C GLN A 55 0.66 7.59 -10.08
N VAL A 56 1.89 8.13 -10.02
CA VAL A 56 3.10 7.31 -10.15
C VAL A 56 3.19 6.24 -9.04
N ALA A 57 2.82 6.59 -7.81
CA ALA A 57 2.79 5.65 -6.69
C ALA A 57 1.73 4.56 -6.87
N LEU A 58 0.52 4.95 -7.28
CA LEU A 58 -0.62 4.06 -7.50
C LEU A 58 -0.34 3.08 -8.64
N GLU A 59 0.15 3.56 -9.78
CA GLU A 59 0.56 2.70 -10.90
C GLU A 59 1.66 1.72 -10.48
N GLY A 60 2.67 2.20 -9.75
CA GLY A 60 3.76 1.38 -9.24
C GLY A 60 3.29 0.29 -8.27
N TYR A 61 2.26 0.59 -7.47
CA TYR A 61 1.60 -0.36 -6.58
C TYR A 61 0.78 -1.38 -7.36
N GLN A 62 -0.10 -0.94 -8.27
CA GLN A 62 -0.99 -1.80 -9.04
C GLN A 62 -0.23 -2.82 -9.91
N LYS A 63 0.94 -2.46 -10.45
CA LYS A 63 1.79 -3.38 -11.22
C LYS A 63 2.34 -4.56 -10.40
N ARG A 64 2.43 -4.43 -9.08
CA ARG A 64 3.02 -5.44 -8.18
C ARG A 64 2.00 -6.09 -7.26
N ASN A 65 0.93 -5.39 -6.96
CA ASN A 65 -0.10 -5.82 -6.04
C ASN A 65 -0.90 -6.99 -6.64
N GLN A 66 -1.08 -8.04 -5.85
CA GLN A 66 -1.81 -9.25 -6.25
C GLN A 66 -3.30 -9.19 -5.87
N HIS A 67 -3.71 -8.15 -5.12
CA HIS A 67 -5.06 -8.04 -4.57
C HIS A 67 -5.85 -6.93 -5.26
N ASN A 68 -6.96 -7.27 -5.92
CA ASN A 68 -7.83 -6.26 -6.49
C ASN A 68 -8.67 -5.58 -5.38
N HIS A 69 -8.40 -4.30 -5.11
CA HIS A 69 -9.15 -3.49 -4.14
C HIS A 69 -9.04 -2.01 -4.47
N GLU A 70 -9.96 -1.22 -3.92
CA GLU A 70 -9.94 0.24 -4.03
C GLU A 70 -8.86 0.84 -3.12
N VAL A 71 -8.06 1.73 -3.70
CA VAL A 71 -7.08 2.57 -2.99
C VAL A 71 -7.60 4.01 -2.99
N LYS A 72 -7.80 4.59 -1.80
CA LYS A 72 -8.26 5.98 -1.69
C LYS A 72 -7.12 6.94 -2.00
N THR A 73 -7.35 7.91 -2.85
CA THR A 73 -6.37 8.97 -3.15
C THR A 73 -6.88 10.33 -2.70
N SER A 74 -5.96 11.19 -2.26
CA SER A 74 -6.30 12.58 -1.89
C SER A 74 -5.11 13.50 -2.12
N THR A 75 -5.38 14.72 -2.58
CA THR A 75 -4.40 15.82 -2.58
C THR A 75 -4.53 16.72 -1.36
N ASP A 76 -5.57 16.50 -0.55
CA ASP A 76 -5.85 17.19 0.71
C ASP A 76 -5.52 16.26 1.88
N PHE A 77 -4.81 16.77 2.90
CA PHE A 77 -4.19 15.99 3.98
C PHE A 77 -4.83 16.20 5.34
#